data_AF-A0A6J7KHX6-F1
#
_entry.id   AF-A0A6J7KHX6-F1
#
_cell.length_a   1.000
_cell.length_b   1.000
_cell.length_c   1.000
_cell.angle_alpha   90.00
_cell.angle_beta   90.00
_cell.angle_gamma   90.00
#
_symmetry.space_group_name_H-M   'P 1'
#
loop_
_entity.id
_entity.type
_entity.pdbx_description
1 polymer ?
#
loop_
_entity_poly.entity_id
_entity_poly.type
_entity_poly.pdbx_seq_one_letter_code
_entity_poly.pdbx_strand_id
1 'polypeptide(L)' 'MLCLGVFGSGFAYIWNFYITAAAGSAIASTVTYLTPVVAVVIGWLYLGEDVFWNEIAGALIVILGALISQGRLNRMIGNK' A
#
# COMPACT_ATOMS: atom_id res chain seq x y z
N MET A 1 14.00 -10.72 -14.11
CA MET A 1 12.64 -10.58 -14.71
C MET A 1 11.75 -11.76 -14.33
N LEU A 2 12.11 -13.01 -14.66
CA LEU A 2 11.30 -14.19 -14.30
C LEU A 2 11.05 -14.35 -12.79
N CYS A 3 12.07 -14.20 -11.93
CA CYS A 3 11.88 -14.36 -10.49
C CYS A 3 10.97 -13.28 -9.88
N LEU A 4 11.16 -12.00 -10.25
CA LEU A 4 10.27 -10.91 -9.82
C LEU A 4 8.85 -11.06 -10.38
N GLY A 5 8.72 -11.56 -11.62
CA GLY A 5 7.42 -11.81 -12.24
C GLY A 5 6.65 -12.95 -11.60
N VAL A 6 7.31 -14.06 -11.27
CA VAL A 6 6.66 -15.24 -10.65
C VAL A 6 6.38 -14.99 -9.18
N PHE A 7 7.37 -14.56 -8.41
CA PHE A 7 7.24 -14.40 -6.95
C PHE A 7 6.67 -13.04 -6.55
N GLY A 8 7.07 -11.95 -7.22
CA GLY A 8 6.63 -10.60 -6.88
C GLY A 8 5.23 -10.27 -7.40
N SER A 9 4.90 -10.65 -8.64
CA SER A 9 3.60 -10.32 -9.24
C SER A 9 2.66 -11.53 -9.32
N GLY A 10 3.12 -12.68 -9.83
CA GLY A 10 2.27 -13.86 -10.06
C GLY A 10 1.65 -14.38 -8.76
N PHE A 11 2.46 -14.63 -7.74
CA PHE A 11 1.98 -15.11 -6.44
C PHE A 11 1.11 -14.06 -5.72
N ALA A 12 1.50 -12.79 -5.78
CA ALA A 12 0.75 -11.68 -5.19
C ALA A 12 -0.65 -11.52 -5.82
N TYR A 13 -0.76 -11.66 -7.14
CA TYR A 13 -2.06 -11.59 -7.84
C TYR A 13 -2.95 -12.78 -7.51
N ILE A 14 -2.41 -14.00 -7.48
CA ILE A 14 -3.19 -15.19 -7.09
C ILE A 14 -3.79 -14.99 -5.69
N TRP A 15 -2.99 -14.49 -4.75
CA TRP A 15 -3.47 -14.19 -3.40
C TRP A 15 -4.50 -13.07 -3.40
N ASN A 16 -4.29 -11.99 -4.17
CA ASN A 16 -5.24 -10.89 -4.27
C ASN A 16 -6.59 -11.33 -4.86
N PHE A 17 -6.59 -12.21 -5.86
CA PHE A 17 -7.80 -12.80 -6.42
C PHE A 17 -8.51 -13.71 -5.41
N TYR A 18 -7.75 -14.47 -4.62
CA TYR A 18 -8.32 -15.32 -3.57
C TYR A 18 -9.03 -14.50 -2.49
N ILE A 19 -8.40 -13.41 -2.03
CA ILE A 19 -9.01 -12.46 -1.08
C ILE A 19 -10.24 -11.78 -1.69
N THR A 20 -10.17 -11.40 -2.98
CA THR A 20 -11.31 -10.83 -3.69
C THR A 20 -12.49 -11.79 -3.75
N ALA A 21 -12.23 -13.08 -4.01
CA ALA A 21 -13.26 -14.10 -4.06
C ALA A 21 -13.85 -14.44 -2.67
N ALA A 22 -13.04 -14.41 -1.61
CA ALA A 22 -13.47 -14.77 -0.26
C ALA A 22 -14.12 -13.62 0.53
N ALA A 23 -13.62 -12.39 0.37
CA ALA A 23 -13.95 -11.24 1.21
C ALA A 23 -14.48 -10.02 0.42
N GLY A 24 -14.53 -10.11 -0.91
CA GLY A 24 -15.00 -9.04 -1.80
C GLY A 24 -13.90 -8.03 -2.17
N SER A 25 -14.10 -7.34 -3.31
CA SER A 25 -13.06 -6.48 -3.91
C SER A 25 -12.66 -5.31 -3.01
N ALA A 26 -13.59 -4.78 -2.20
CA ALA A 26 -13.31 -3.65 -1.31
C ALA A 26 -12.24 -3.98 -0.26
N ILE A 27 -12.21 -5.23 0.24
CA ILE A 27 -11.19 -5.68 1.19
C ILE A 27 -9.89 -5.99 0.46
N ALA A 28 -9.96 -6.61 -0.73
CA ALA A 28 -8.77 -6.89 -1.54
C ALA A 28 -8.01 -5.63 -1.98
N SER A 29 -8.71 -4.54 -2.30
CA SER A 29 -8.09 -3.25 -2.63
C SER A 29 -7.29 -2.64 -1.48
N THR A 30 -7.55 -3.06 -0.23
CA THR A 30 -6.79 -2.53 0.92
C THR A 30 -5.31 -2.94 0.91
N VAL A 31 -4.98 -4.10 0.32
CA VAL A 31 -3.61 -4.58 0.18
C VAL A 31 -2.73 -3.62 -0.61
N THR A 32 -3.27 -3.00 -1.67
CA THR A 32 -2.50 -2.10 -2.54
C THR A 32 -2.09 -0.81 -1.83
N TYR A 33 -2.82 -0.38 -0.80
CA TYR A 33 -2.46 0.79 0.00
C TYR A 33 -1.31 0.52 0.97
N LEU A 34 -1.00 -0.75 1.26
CA LEU A 34 0.12 -1.11 2.11
C LEU A 34 1.46 -1.06 1.35
N THR A 35 1.42 -1.23 0.03
CA THR A 35 2.60 -1.18 -0.87
C THR A 35 3.50 0.04 -0.63
N PRO A 36 3.01 1.30 -0.62
CA PRO A 36 3.87 2.45 -0.37
C PRO A 36 4.52 2.44 1.03
N VAL A 37 3.82 1.98 2.06
CA VAL A 37 4.37 1.91 3.42
C VAL A 37 5.50 0.89 3.46
N VAL A 38 5.30 -0.29 2.86
CA VAL A 38 6.31 -1.34 2.76
C VAL A 38 7.51 -0.87 1.93
N ALA A 39 7.27 -0.14 0.84
CA ALA A 39 8.33 0.40 0.00
C ALA A 39 9.25 1.35 0.78
N VAL A 40 8.69 2.27 1.59
CA VAL A 40 9.48 3.19 2.42
C VAL A 40 10.25 2.44 3.51
N VAL A 41 9.61 1.48 4.20
CA VAL A 41 10.27 0.71 5.26
C VAL A 41 11.43 -0.12 4.72
N ILE A 42 11.26 -0.77 3.56
CA ILE A 42 12.33 -1.56 2.93
C ILE A 42 13.43 -0.64 2.36
N GLY A 43 13.09 0.50 1.76
CA GLY A 43 14.09 1.50 1.31
C GLY A 43 14.99 1.94 2.47
N TRP A 44 14.37 2.35 3.58
CA TRP A 44 15.11 2.74 4.78
C TRP A 44 15.98 1.61 5.36
N LEU A 45 15.41 0.41 5.56
CA LEU A 45 16.13 -0.70 6.22
C LEU A 45 17.20 -1.35 5.33
N TYR A 46 16.99 -1.39 4.02
CA TYR A 46 17.79 -2.23 3.11
C TYR A 46 18.71 -1.42 2.20
N LEU A 47 18.29 -0.23 1.75
CA LEU A 47 19.15 0.68 0.96
C LEU A 47 20.00 1.59 1.86
N GLY A 48 19.64 1.75 3.14
CA GLY A 48 20.39 2.60 4.07
C GLY A 48 20.28 4.09 3.76
N GLU A 49 19.15 4.49 3.17
CA GLU A 49 18.87 5.88 2.82
C GLU A 49 18.76 6.72 4.11
N ASP A 50 19.57 7.78 4.21
CA ASP A 50 19.45 8.75 5.29
C ASP A 50 18.10 9.46 5.17
N VAL A 51 17.22 9.23 6.15
CA VAL A 51 15.85 9.75 6.16
C VAL A 51 15.90 11.26 6.40
N PHE A 52 15.96 12.02 5.31
CA PHE A 52 15.87 13.48 5.35
C PHE A 52 14.41 13.95 5.48
N TRP A 53 14.21 15.21 5.87
CA TRP A 53 12.89 15.81 6.11
C TRP A 53 11.88 15.64 4.95
N ASN A 54 12.41 15.59 3.73
CA ASN A 54 11.68 15.34 2.49
C ASN A 54 11.05 13.95 2.40
N GLU A 55 11.63 12.95 3.05
CA GLU A 55 11.12 11.58 3.05
C GLU A 55 9.95 11.42 4.03
N ILE A 56 10.03 12.10 5.18
CA ILE A 56 8.90 12.24 6.11
C ILE A 56 7.75 12.99 5.44
N ALA A 57 8.05 14.08 4.70
CA ALA A 57 7.05 14.83 3.95
C ALA A 57 6.42 13.97 2.83
N GLY A 58 7.23 13.21 2.09
CA GLY A 58 6.77 12.27 1.08
C GLY A 58 5.89 11.17 1.66
N ALA A 59 6.31 10.56 2.78
CA ALA A 59 5.52 9.56 3.50
C ALA A 59 4.17 10.13 3.97
N LEU A 60 4.15 11.35 4.52
CA LEU A 60 2.92 12.05 4.89
C LEU A 60 1.99 12.28 3.69
N ILE A 61 2.53 12.75 2.56
CA ILE A 61 1.75 12.97 1.33
C ILE A 61 1.14 11.66 0.84
N VAL A 62 1.92 10.57 0.83
CA VAL A 62 1.45 9.26 0.38
C VAL A 62 0.39 8.69 1.32
N ILE A 63 0.56 8.81 2.64
CA ILE A 63 -0.44 8.39 3.64
C ILE A 63 -1.73 9.20 3.46
N LEU A 64 -1.63 10.52 3.29
CA LEU A 64 -2.80 11.39 3.06
C LEU A 64 -3.52 11.05 1.74
N GLY A 65 -2.77 10.84 0.66
CA GLY A 65 -3.32 10.41 -0.63
C GLY A 65 -4.01 9.05 -0.53
N ALA A 66 -3.42 8.10 0.20
CA ALA A 66 -4.03 6.79 0.45
C ALA A 66 -5.32 6.88 1.27
N LEU A 67 -5.37 7.76 2.28
CA LEU A 67 -6.57 8.02 3.09
C LEU A 67 -7.70 8.64 2.27
N ILE A 68 -7.39 9.58 1.39
CA ILE A 68 -8.35 10.22 0.48
C ILE A 68 -8.85 9.20 -0.55
N SER A 69 -7.94 8.45 -1.19
CA SER A 69 -8.29 7.42 -2.19
C SER A 69 -9.20 6.33 -1.61
N GLN A 70 -9.02 5.96 -0.35
CA GLN A 70 -9.89 5.00 0.33
C GLN A 70 -11.29 5.54 0.65
N GLY A 71 -11.55 6.84 0.52
CA GLY A 71 -12.80 7.46 0.95
C GLY A 71 -13.04 7.32 2.47
N ARG A 72 -12.07 6.83 3.26
CA ARG A 72 -12.18 6.69 4.71
C ARG A 72 -12.21 8.04 5.41
N LEU A 73 -11.66 9.09 4.78
CA LEU A 73 -11.85 10.46 5.23
C LEU A 73 -13.34 10.84 5.25
N ASN A 74 -14.12 10.38 4.26
CA ASN A 74 -15.57 10.59 4.23
C ASN A 74 -16.30 9.72 5.28
N ARG A 75 -15.76 8.57 5.67
CA ARG A 75 -16.33 7.74 6.76
C ARG A 75 -15.99 8.23 8.17
N MET A 76 -14.87 8.93 8.33
CA MET A 76 -14.47 9.57 9.60
C MET A 76 -15.10 10.96 9.78
N ILE A 77 -15.30 11.72 8.71
CA ILE A 77 -15.93 13.05 8.74
C ILE A 77 -17.45 12.97 8.54
N GLY A 78 -17.94 11.97 7.82
CA GLY A 78 -19.36 11.69 7.62
C GLY A 78 -19.88 10.66 8.62
N ASN A 79 -20.06 11.06 9.87
CA ASN A 79 -21.09 10.47 10.73
C ASN A 79 -21.79 11.56 11.53
N LYS A 80 -22.74 12.20 10.84
CA LYS A 80 -23.99 12.66 11.41
C LYS A 80 -25.10 12.24 10.46
#